data_AF-A0A2D4P165-F1
#
_entry.id   AF-A0A2D4P165-F1
#
_cell.length_a   1.000
_cell.length_b   1.000
_cell.length_c   1.000
_cell.angle_alpha   90.00
_cell.angle_beta   90.00
_cell.angle_gamma   90.00
#
_symmetry.space_group_name_H-M   'P 1'
#
loop_
_entity.id
_entity.type
_entity.pdbx_description
1 polymer ?
#
loop_
_entity_poly.entity_id
_entity_poly.type
_entity_poly.pdbx_seq_one_letter_code
_entity_poly.pdbx_strand_id
1 'polypeptide(L)'
;WGPGLVQRFRPDFKQKFANFFDDDTISEYIYHCNAQTPSGEAAFKAMTESLGWARRPMLQRIHMIRRDLPITLIYGANSWIDTSTGEKVRYLRPGCYVNDMGQVRSWKENFRYRNLRLSGATLRKLESALLE
;
A
#
# COMPACT_ATOMS: atom_id res chain seq x y z
N TRP A 1 -5.87 -16.50 -23.47
CA TRP A 1 -6.91 -16.83 -22.46
C TRP A 1 -6.58 -16.30 -21.07
N GLY A 2 -5.32 -16.30 -20.61
CA GLY A 2 -4.94 -15.85 -19.26
C GLY A 2 -5.22 -14.38 -18.92
N PRO A 3 -4.62 -13.40 -19.62
CA PRO A 3 -4.75 -11.97 -19.27
C PRO A 3 -6.18 -11.41 -19.28
N GLY A 4 -7.07 -11.99 -20.10
CA GLY A 4 -8.48 -11.61 -20.15
C GLY A 4 -9.23 -11.82 -18.82
N LEU A 5 -8.71 -12.66 -17.92
CA LEU A 5 -9.28 -12.85 -16.58
C LEU A 5 -9.17 -11.57 -15.73
N VAL A 6 -8.01 -10.90 -15.76
CA VAL A 6 -7.81 -9.65 -15.00
C VAL A 6 -8.75 -8.57 -15.51
N GLN A 7 -8.91 -8.44 -16.82
CA GLN A 7 -9.83 -7.46 -17.40
C GLN A 7 -11.29 -7.74 -17.04
N ARG A 8 -11.69 -9.02 -17.03
CA ARG A 8 -13.07 -9.41 -16.71
C ARG A 8 -13.42 -9.15 -15.25
N PHE A 9 -12.53 -9.46 -14.32
CA PHE A 9 -12.79 -9.34 -12.88
C PHE A 9 -12.40 -7.97 -12.31
N ARG A 10 -11.46 -7.26 -12.92
CA ARG A 10 -10.92 -5.97 -12.48
C ARG A 10 -10.77 -4.96 -13.63
N PRO A 11 -11.85 -4.64 -14.34
CA PRO A 11 -11.81 -3.64 -15.42
C PRO A 11 -11.42 -2.24 -14.91
N ASP A 12 -11.61 -1.98 -13.61
CA ASP A 12 -11.21 -0.75 -12.94
C ASP A 12 -9.69 -0.50 -13.02
N PHE A 13 -8.86 -1.54 -13.09
CA PHE A 13 -7.43 -1.36 -13.28
C PHE A 13 -7.12 -0.75 -14.64
N LYS A 14 -7.72 -1.26 -15.72
CA LYS A 14 -7.50 -0.67 -17.05
C LYS A 14 -7.93 0.80 -17.07
N GLN A 15 -9.09 1.12 -16.50
CA GLN A 15 -9.56 2.50 -16.42
C GLN A 15 -8.63 3.41 -15.59
N LYS A 16 -8.08 2.90 -14.48
CA LYS A 16 -7.17 3.67 -13.61
C LYS A 16 -5.89 4.10 -14.32
N PHE A 17 -5.40 3.29 -15.25
CA PHE A 17 -4.14 3.51 -15.95
C PHE A 17 -4.32 3.93 -17.41
N ALA A 18 -5.53 4.27 -17.83
CA ALA A 18 -5.84 4.65 -19.21
C ALA A 18 -5.07 5.88 -19.70
N ASN A 19 -4.65 6.78 -18.79
CA ASN A 19 -3.81 7.93 -19.17
C ASN A 19 -2.34 7.55 -19.46
N PHE A 20 -1.93 6.33 -19.11
CA PHE A 20 -0.55 5.85 -19.28
C PHE A 20 -0.41 4.85 -20.42
N PHE A 21 -1.44 4.04 -20.65
CA PHE A 21 -1.43 2.96 -21.62
C PHE A 21 -2.79 2.91 -22.32
N ASP A 22 -2.75 2.90 -23.65
CA ASP A 22 -3.94 2.79 -24.50
C ASP A 22 -4.39 1.33 -24.74
N ASP A 23 -3.62 0.36 -24.23
CA ASP A 23 -3.78 -1.08 -24.47
C ASP A 23 -3.96 -1.89 -23.17
N ASP A 24 -3.72 -3.20 -23.25
CA ASP A 24 -3.89 -4.14 -22.14
C ASP A 24 -2.65 -4.35 -21.28
N THR A 25 -1.59 -3.53 -21.47
CA THR A 25 -0.29 -3.66 -20.81
C THR A 25 -0.42 -3.90 -19.31
N ILE A 26 -1.23 -3.12 -18.60
CA ILE A 26 -1.42 -3.28 -17.15
C ILE A 26 -2.08 -4.60 -16.77
N SER A 27 -3.09 -5.04 -17.54
CA SER A 27 -3.80 -6.28 -17.24
C SER A 27 -2.93 -7.50 -17.51
N GLU A 28 -2.14 -7.46 -18.59
CA GLU A 28 -1.14 -8.49 -18.90
C GLU A 28 -0.04 -8.54 -17.84
N TYR A 29 0.50 -7.39 -17.45
CA TYR A 29 1.50 -7.29 -16.39
C TYR A 29 0.99 -7.90 -15.07
N ILE A 30 -0.20 -7.49 -14.60
CA ILE A 30 -0.79 -8.02 -13.37
C ILE A 30 -1.03 -9.53 -13.47
N TYR A 31 -1.55 -10.00 -14.61
CA TYR A 31 -1.77 -11.42 -14.82
C TYR A 31 -0.46 -12.21 -14.71
N HIS A 32 0.62 -11.76 -15.35
CA HIS A 32 1.90 -12.44 -15.33
C HIS A 32 2.61 -12.37 -13.98
N CYS A 33 2.38 -11.33 -13.17
CA CYS A 33 2.80 -11.33 -11.76
C CYS A 33 2.07 -12.42 -10.96
N ASN A 34 0.74 -12.51 -11.11
CA ASN A 34 -0.08 -13.44 -10.34
C ASN A 34 0.03 -14.91 -10.81
N ALA A 35 0.36 -15.14 -12.08
CA ALA A 35 0.52 -16.48 -12.65
C ALA A 35 1.84 -17.16 -12.24
N GLN A 36 2.78 -16.41 -11.67
CA GLN A 36 4.03 -16.94 -11.13
C GLN A 36 3.84 -17.48 -9.72
N THR A 37 4.90 -18.09 -9.17
CA THR A 37 4.94 -18.48 -7.77
C THR A 37 4.76 -17.25 -6.88
N PRO A 38 3.74 -17.21 -5.99
CA PRO A 38 3.27 -15.99 -5.34
C PRO A 38 4.14 -15.59 -4.13
N SER A 39 5.43 -15.32 -4.36
CA SER A 39 6.36 -14.95 -3.28
C SER A 39 6.00 -13.62 -2.62
N GLY A 40 5.50 -12.66 -3.41
CA GLY A 40 5.07 -11.35 -2.94
C GLY A 40 3.81 -11.41 -2.09
N GLU A 41 2.76 -12.07 -2.58
CA GLU A 41 1.48 -12.22 -1.87
C GLU A 41 1.66 -13.08 -0.61
N ALA A 42 2.46 -14.15 -0.67
CA ALA A 42 2.78 -14.97 0.49
C ALA A 42 3.56 -14.16 1.54
N ALA A 43 4.55 -13.37 1.12
CA ALA A 43 5.29 -12.49 2.02
C ALA A 43 4.39 -11.39 2.61
N PHE A 44 3.56 -10.74 1.80
CA PHE A 44 2.61 -9.73 2.26
C PHE A 44 1.65 -10.33 3.29
N LYS A 45 1.01 -11.47 2.99
CA LYS A 45 0.14 -12.20 3.91
C LYS A 45 0.85 -12.60 5.20
N ALA A 46 2.11 -13.03 5.13
CA ALA A 46 2.89 -13.37 6.32
C ALA A 46 3.25 -12.14 7.19
N MET A 47 3.37 -10.96 6.57
CA MET A 47 3.73 -9.70 7.22
C MET A 47 2.53 -8.87 7.68
N THR A 48 1.31 -9.21 7.25
CA THR A 48 0.08 -8.50 7.60
C THR A 48 -0.85 -9.32 8.48
N GLU A 49 -1.57 -8.65 9.37
CA GLU A 49 -2.70 -9.18 10.14
C GLU A 49 -4.02 -8.83 9.41
N SER A 50 -5.17 -9.07 10.06
CA SER A 50 -6.49 -8.69 9.55
C SER A 50 -6.54 -7.23 9.11
N LEU A 51 -7.30 -6.95 8.05
CA LEU A 51 -7.44 -5.62 7.43
C LEU A 51 -6.14 -5.01 6.86
N GLY A 52 -5.07 -5.80 6.70
CA GLY A 52 -3.82 -5.35 6.07
C GLY A 52 -2.88 -4.58 6.99
N TRP A 53 -3.11 -4.60 8.31
CA TRP A 53 -2.20 -4.02 9.29
C TRP A 53 -0.89 -4.78 9.35
N ALA A 54 0.23 -4.10 9.59
CA ALA A 54 1.51 -4.79 9.77
C ALA A 54 1.47 -5.66 11.03
N ARG A 55 1.75 -6.96 10.89
CA ARG A 55 1.81 -7.93 12.00
C ARG A 55 2.89 -7.58 13.03
N ARG A 56 4.01 -7.00 12.58
CA ARG A 56 5.11 -6.53 13.43
C ARG A 56 5.55 -5.12 13.03
N PRO A 57 4.83 -4.07 13.47
CA PRO A 57 5.06 -2.69 13.05
C PRO A 57 6.50 -2.22 13.29
N MET A 58 7.05 -1.46 12.34
CA MET A 58 8.44 -0.96 12.43
C MET A 58 8.64 0.02 13.58
N LEU A 59 7.64 0.85 13.91
CA LEU A 59 7.79 1.93 14.89
C LEU A 59 8.30 1.44 16.25
N GLN A 60 7.79 0.30 16.73
CA GLN A 60 8.16 -0.28 18.03
C GLN A 60 9.62 -0.76 18.08
N ARG A 61 10.20 -1.06 16.92
CA ARG A 61 11.56 -1.63 16.77
C ARG A 61 12.51 -0.73 15.99
N ILE A 62 12.10 0.52 15.73
CA ILE A 62 12.86 1.44 14.89
C ILE A 62 14.21 1.81 15.52
N HIS A 63 14.31 1.76 16.85
CA HIS A 63 15.54 1.99 17.60
C HIS A 63 16.59 0.88 17.40
N MET A 64 16.18 -0.31 16.93
CA MET A 64 17.08 -1.44 16.66
C MET A 64 17.79 -1.34 15.31
N ILE A 65 17.31 -0.48 14.40
CA ILE A 65 17.98 -0.23 13.13
C ILE A 65 19.33 0.46 13.42
N ARG A 66 20.38 0.09 12.69
CA ARG A 66 21.70 0.70 12.84
C ARG A 66 21.63 2.23 12.81
N ARG A 67 22.40 2.90 13.67
CA ARG A 67 22.33 4.36 13.86
C ARG A 67 22.83 5.17 12.66
N ASP A 68 23.73 4.58 11.89
CA ASP A 68 24.32 5.17 10.68
C ASP A 68 23.38 5.11 9.46
N LEU A 69 22.28 4.35 9.54
CA LEU A 69 21.31 4.28 8.46
C LEU A 69 20.38 5.50 8.49
N PRO A 70 20.42 6.39 7.49
CA PRO A 70 19.52 7.53 7.41
C PRO A 70 18.09 7.06 7.10
N ILE A 71 17.10 7.63 7.79
CA ILE A 71 15.68 7.34 7.57
C ILE A 71 14.98 8.59 7.08
N THR A 72 14.27 8.48 5.96
CA THR A 72 13.39 9.53 5.44
C THR A 72 11.97 9.02 5.38
N LEU A 73 11.04 9.73 6.02
CA LEU A 73 9.61 9.44 5.94
C LEU A 73 8.97 10.35 4.89
N ILE A 74 8.16 9.77 4.01
CA ILE A 74 7.49 10.46 2.90
C ILE A 74 5.99 10.26 3.05
N TYR A 75 5.26 11.36 3.08
CA TYR A 75 3.82 11.38 3.23
C TYR A 75 3.14 11.89 1.96
N GLY A 76 2.11 11.18 1.50
CA GLY A 76 1.29 11.61 0.38
C GLY A 76 0.31 12.68 0.81
N ALA A 77 0.29 13.83 0.12
CA ALA A 77 -0.49 15.01 0.50
C ALA A 77 -2.00 14.78 0.72
N ASN A 78 -2.57 13.76 0.07
CA ASN A 78 -3.98 13.36 0.21
C ASN A 78 -4.13 11.94 0.78
N SER A 79 -3.17 11.51 1.60
CA SER A 79 -3.22 10.23 2.31
C SER A 79 -4.00 10.39 3.61
N TRP A 80 -4.61 9.28 4.06
CA TRP A 80 -5.19 9.14 5.40
C TRP A 80 -4.13 8.95 6.50
N ILE A 81 -2.85 8.92 6.13
CA ILE A 81 -1.71 8.78 7.03
C ILE A 81 -1.14 10.16 7.38
N ASP A 82 -1.12 10.49 8.68
CA ASP A 82 -0.56 11.72 9.21
C ASP A 82 0.97 11.64 9.47
N THR A 83 1.59 12.78 9.77
CA THR A 83 3.04 12.92 10.01
C THR A 83 3.45 12.58 11.45
N SER A 84 2.53 12.26 12.37
CA SER A 84 2.86 11.98 13.79
C SER A 84 3.79 10.78 13.96
N THR A 85 3.79 9.85 12.99
CA THR A 85 4.71 8.72 12.99
C THR A 85 6.17 9.19 12.83
N GLY A 86 6.43 10.24 12.05
CA GLY A 86 7.76 10.80 11.84
C GLY A 86 8.33 11.42 13.10
N GLU A 87 7.50 12.15 13.84
CA GLU A 87 7.86 12.70 15.15
C GLU A 87 8.25 11.59 16.15
N LYS A 88 7.45 10.51 16.22
CA LYS A 88 7.75 9.35 17.06
C LYS A 88 9.06 8.66 16.66
N VAL A 89 9.33 8.53 15.36
CA VAL A 89 10.60 7.96 14.87
C VAL A 89 11.79 8.83 15.27
N ARG A 90 11.68 10.15 15.15
CA ARG A 90 12.74 11.08 15.59
C ARG A 90 13.00 10.97 17.09
N TYR A 91 11.94 10.88 17.90
CA TYR A 91 12.06 10.68 19.34
C TYR A 91 12.74 9.35 19.71
N LEU A 92 12.37 8.26 19.03
CA LEU A 92 12.92 6.92 19.28
C LEU A 92 14.34 6.70 18.72
N ARG A 93 14.87 7.65 17.92
CA ARG A 93 16.21 7.56 17.33
C ARG A 93 17.04 8.82 17.61
N PRO A 94 17.33 9.11 18.88
CA PRO A 94 18.12 10.30 19.25
C PRO A 94 19.50 10.23 18.61
N GLY A 95 19.96 11.37 18.06
CA GLY A 95 21.27 11.50 17.41
C GLY A 95 21.41 10.78 16.07
N CYS A 96 20.35 10.15 15.54
CA CYS A 96 20.35 9.54 14.21
C CYS A 96 19.76 10.50 13.17
N TYR A 97 20.14 10.35 11.90
CA TYR A 97 19.51 11.10 10.81
C TYR A 97 18.08 10.60 10.59
N VAL A 98 17.11 11.46 10.88
CA VAL A 98 15.69 11.25 10.59
C VAL A 98 15.12 12.50 9.93
N ASN A 99 14.79 12.37 8.63
CA ASN A 99 14.11 13.40 7.88
C ASN A 99 12.62 13.06 7.77
N ASP A 100 11.77 13.99 8.19
CA ASP A 100 10.33 13.93 7.98
C ASP A 100 10.02 14.93 6.87
N MET A 101 9.95 14.44 5.63
CA MET A 101 9.52 15.27 4.51
C MET A 101 8.01 15.41 4.64
N GLY A 102 7.58 16.49 5.33
CA GLY A 102 6.18 16.88 5.43
C GLY A 102 5.49 16.81 4.06
N GLN A 103 4.18 16.54 4.10
CA GLN A 103 3.29 16.26 2.96
C GLN A 103 3.83 16.74 1.59
N VAL A 104 4.27 15.81 0.74
CA VAL A 104 4.87 16.15 -0.56
C VAL A 104 3.78 16.65 -1.50
N ARG A 105 3.64 17.98 -1.58
CA ARG A 105 2.60 18.71 -2.36
C ARG A 105 2.65 18.48 -3.88
N SER A 106 3.75 17.95 -4.40
CA SER A 106 4.00 17.80 -5.84
C SER A 106 3.74 16.40 -6.41
N TRP A 107 3.08 15.49 -5.68
CA TRP A 107 2.53 14.25 -6.25
C TRP A 107 1.07 14.50 -6.64
N LYS A 108 0.85 15.40 -7.61
CA LYS A 108 -0.50 15.94 -7.89
C LYS A 108 -1.39 15.11 -8.81
N GLU A 109 -0.91 14.05 -9.47
CA GLU A 109 -1.70 13.51 -10.60
C GLU A 109 -2.23 12.07 -10.53
N ASN A 110 -1.78 11.16 -9.66
CA ASN A 110 -2.10 9.73 -9.90
C ASN A 110 -2.77 8.91 -8.80
N PHE A 111 -3.08 9.47 -7.64
CA PHE A 111 -3.76 8.71 -6.58
C PHE A 111 -4.83 9.56 -5.86
N ARG A 112 -5.99 9.71 -6.51
CA ARG A 112 -7.23 10.04 -5.79
C ARG A 112 -7.80 8.76 -5.18
N TYR A 113 -7.57 8.53 -3.90
CA TYR A 113 -8.45 7.66 -3.13
C TYR A 113 -9.73 8.45 -2.83
N ARG A 114 -10.79 8.23 -3.62
CA ARG A 114 -12.14 8.61 -3.21
C ARG A 114 -12.55 7.65 -2.09
N ASN A 115 -12.96 8.22 -0.95
CA ASN A 115 -13.48 7.53 0.23
C ASN A 115 -14.29 6.27 -0.13
N LEU A 116 -13.72 5.10 0.13
CA LEU A 116 -14.47 3.85 0.12
C LEU A 116 -15.27 3.80 1.44
N ARG A 117 -16.36 4.56 1.53
CA ARG A 117 -17.40 4.28 2.53
C ARG A 117 -18.11 3.02 2.06
N LEU A 118 -17.56 1.87 2.44
CA LEU A 118 -18.27 0.61 2.31
C LEU A 118 -19.51 0.70 3.20
N SER A 119 -20.68 0.50 2.61
CA SER A 119 -21.90 0.41 3.41
C SER A 119 -21.77 -0.77 4.38
N GLY A 120 -22.47 -0.72 5.51
CA GLY A 120 -22.41 -1.80 6.50
C GLY A 120 -22.78 -3.18 5.93
N ALA A 121 -23.50 -3.23 4.80
CA ALA A 121 -23.79 -4.47 4.09
C ALA A 121 -22.58 -5.04 3.34
N THR A 122 -21.70 -4.19 2.79
CA THR A 122 -20.50 -4.63 2.08
C THR A 122 -19.41 -5.09 3.04
N LEU A 123 -19.31 -4.50 4.22
CA LEU A 123 -18.41 -4.98 5.29
C LEU A 123 -18.80 -6.37 5.78
N ARG A 124 -20.09 -6.62 6.02
CA ARG A 124 -20.57 -7.95 6.45
C ARG A 124 -20.33 -9.06 5.41
N LYS A 125 -20.41 -8.74 4.12
CA LYS A 125 -20.09 -9.69 3.03
C LYS A 125 -18.59 -10.01 2.95
N LEU A 126 -17.72 -9.05 3.28
CA LEU A 126 -16.29 -9.27 3.35
C LEU A 126 -15.90 -10.07 4.60
N GLU A 127 -16.56 -9.82 5.74
CA GLU A 127 -16.37 -10.60 6.98
C GLU A 127 -16.82 -12.06 6.81
N SER A 128 -17.95 -12.31 6.15
CA SER A 128 -18.40 -13.68 5.88
C SER A 128 -17.47 -14.45 4.92
N ALA A 129 -16.81 -13.76 3.99
CA ALA A 129 -15.89 -14.37 3.02
C ALA A 129 -14.47 -14.60 3.57
N LEU A 130 -14.15 -14.06 4.75
CA LEU A 130 -12.86 -14.23 5.45
C LEU A 130 -12.92 -15.29 6.55
N LEU A 131 -14.11 -15.82 6.84
CA LEU A 131 -14.36 -16.85 7.86
C LEU A 131 -14.65 -18.24 7.27
N GLU A 132 -14.51 -18.40 5.95
CA GLU A 132 -14.32 -19.68 5.27
C GLU A 132 -12.84 -19.87 4.92
#